data_AF-A0A3N2HWX6-F1
#
_entry.id   AF-A0A3N2HWX6-F1
#
_cell.length_a   1.000
_cell.length_b   1.000
_cell.length_c   1.000
_cell.angle_alpha   90.00
_cell.angle_beta   90.00
_cell.angle_gamma   90.00
#
_symmetry.space_group_name_H-M   'P 1'
#
loop_
_entity.id
_entity.type
_entity.pdbx_description
1 polymer ?
#
loop_
_entity_poly.entity_id
_entity_poly.type
_entity_poly.pdbx_seq_one_letter_code
_entity_poly.pdbx_strand_id
1 'polypeptide(L)'
;MPSSLTILRDEDAPPIRAAPWREVRVAFLVPTTSTAAAADVRHLLDEPELHFTPGLRHGTLALMPRRSALLRIVLEWEWSVEAASFAVHSFDPEPFTAAERDALEAWLRATARRLHLFEGALGRAVARVDHDVVRGTDTSSPESSLAGAASAARASDSSANASGTGRAASDDPWSDDARTADLATAGPAATTMRSATLGTRLASPADGAAHPVVDVTLPDPSDPGWEVFVDATSHQTLGYRRTLDDGGSAYAFSYLVADDVDDVTPDDLVEWHDQHIQRQLLVEDARQAYVHLLAGLEPPVSVQYTV
;
A
#
# COMPACT_ATOMS: atom_id res chain seq x y z
N MET A 1 4.92 -18.47 37.30
CA MET A 1 5.82 -17.30 37.33
C MET A 1 5.97 -16.92 35.88
N PRO A 2 5.50 -15.75 35.45
CA PRO A 2 5.58 -15.39 34.04
C PRO A 2 7.05 -15.30 33.61
N SER A 3 7.35 -15.91 32.46
CA SER A 3 8.68 -15.88 31.86
C SER A 3 8.88 -14.53 31.19
N SER A 4 9.92 -13.80 31.59
CA SER A 4 10.27 -12.50 31.00
C SER A 4 11.70 -12.44 30.50
N LEU A 5 11.92 -11.64 29.46
CA LEU A 5 13.23 -11.36 28.87
C LEU A 5 13.36 -9.85 28.64
N THR A 6 14.51 -9.28 28.99
CA THR A 6 14.85 -7.88 28.67
C THR A 6 16.08 -7.85 27.79
N ILE A 7 15.97 -7.17 26.65
CA ILE A 7 17.02 -7.07 25.63
C ILE A 7 17.48 -5.62 25.54
N LEU A 8 18.78 -5.39 25.65
CA LEU A 8 19.37 -4.06 25.47
C LEU A 8 19.36 -3.69 23.98
N ARG A 9 19.17 -2.40 23.66
CA ARG A 9 19.07 -1.95 22.26
C ARG A 9 20.35 -2.14 21.44
N ASP A 10 21.51 -2.23 22.06
CA ASP A 10 22.77 -2.54 21.39
C ASP A 10 22.89 -4.03 21.00
N GLU A 11 22.10 -4.90 21.63
CA GLU A 11 21.94 -6.32 21.28
C GLU A 11 20.77 -6.54 20.28
N ASP A 12 19.89 -5.55 20.14
CA ASP A 12 18.79 -5.49 19.16
C ASP A 12 19.30 -5.08 17.76
N ALA A 13 20.16 -5.92 17.19
CA ALA A 13 20.62 -5.75 15.82
C ALA A 13 19.42 -5.85 14.84
N PRO A 14 19.41 -5.09 13.72
CA PRO A 14 18.36 -5.18 12.69
C PRO A 14 18.15 -6.63 12.27
N PRO A 15 16.92 -7.06 11.95
CA PRO A 15 16.45 -8.42 12.19
C PRO A 15 17.40 -9.47 11.62
N ILE A 16 18.31 -9.97 12.46
CA ILE A 16 19.27 -11.03 12.14
C ILE A 16 18.51 -12.37 11.98
N ARG A 17 17.31 -12.46 12.55
CA ARG A 17 16.38 -13.59 12.41
C ARG A 17 15.48 -13.50 11.17
N ALA A 18 15.65 -12.48 10.32
CA ALA A 18 14.85 -12.35 9.10
C ALA A 18 15.05 -13.59 8.21
N ALA A 19 13.94 -14.18 7.76
CA ALA A 19 13.98 -15.34 6.89
C ALA A 19 14.75 -15.00 5.59
N PRO A 20 15.26 -16.01 4.87
CA PRO A 20 15.83 -15.79 3.55
C PRO A 20 14.86 -15.00 2.67
N TRP A 21 15.42 -14.14 1.83
CA TRP A 21 14.65 -13.32 0.90
C TRP A 21 13.70 -14.17 0.05
N ARG A 22 12.42 -13.76 -0.02
CA ARG A 22 11.42 -14.36 -0.91
C ARG A 22 10.86 -13.32 -1.87
N GLU A 23 10.41 -13.81 -3.02
CA GLU A 23 9.65 -13.04 -3.99
C GLU A 23 8.16 -13.39 -3.89
N VAL A 24 7.31 -12.38 -3.74
CA VAL A 24 5.85 -12.49 -3.73
C VAL A 24 5.30 -11.90 -5.02
N ARG A 25 4.46 -12.65 -5.73
CA ARG A 25 3.75 -12.17 -6.92
C ARG A 25 2.35 -11.74 -6.52
N VAL A 26 2.04 -10.46 -6.76
CA VAL A 26 0.74 -9.89 -6.40
C VAL A 26 0.01 -9.44 -7.65
N ALA A 27 -1.24 -9.85 -7.80
CA ALA A 27 -2.14 -9.33 -8.81
C ALA A 27 -3.14 -8.33 -8.21
N PHE A 28 -3.28 -7.18 -8.86
CA PHE A 28 -4.18 -6.10 -8.48
C PHE A 28 -5.20 -5.85 -9.58
N LEU A 29 -6.44 -5.56 -9.20
CA LEU A 29 -7.45 -5.00 -10.09
C LEU A 29 -7.35 -3.49 -10.06
N VAL A 30 -7.06 -2.88 -11.20
CA VAL A 30 -7.05 -1.42 -11.35
C VAL A 30 -7.99 -1.00 -12.48
N PRO A 31 -8.50 0.23 -12.50
CA PRO A 31 -9.28 0.74 -13.62
C PRO A 31 -8.49 0.66 -14.92
N THR A 32 -9.14 0.33 -16.03
CA THR A 32 -8.49 0.31 -17.35
C THR A 32 -7.90 1.69 -17.68
N THR A 33 -8.58 2.76 -17.26
CA THR A 33 -8.13 4.16 -17.40
C THR A 33 -6.81 4.45 -16.69
N SER A 34 -6.45 3.69 -15.64
CA SER A 34 -5.14 3.82 -14.99
C SER A 34 -3.99 3.39 -15.90
N THR A 35 -4.21 2.48 -16.85
CA THR A 35 -3.13 1.88 -17.66
C THR A 35 -2.34 2.89 -18.49
N ALA A 36 -3.02 3.91 -19.01
CA ALA A 36 -2.43 4.97 -19.82
C ALA A 36 -2.40 6.32 -19.08
N ALA A 37 -2.70 6.33 -17.78
CA ALA A 37 -2.91 7.58 -17.04
C ALA A 37 -1.68 8.50 -17.01
N ALA A 38 -0.46 7.93 -17.03
CA ALA A 38 0.78 8.70 -17.05
C ALA A 38 1.33 8.94 -18.46
N ALA A 39 0.62 8.56 -19.54
CA ALA A 39 1.17 8.59 -20.90
C ALA A 39 1.72 9.96 -21.31
N ASP A 40 1.00 11.03 -20.99
CA ASP A 40 1.36 12.40 -21.37
C ASP A 40 2.57 12.94 -20.57
N VAL A 41 2.84 12.41 -19.38
CA VAL A 41 3.95 12.84 -18.51
C VAL A 41 5.09 11.84 -18.44
N ARG A 42 4.96 10.65 -19.02
CA ARG A 42 5.93 9.56 -18.86
C ARG A 42 7.34 9.94 -19.31
N HIS A 43 7.46 10.78 -20.33
CA HIS A 43 8.74 11.28 -20.83
C HIS A 43 9.49 12.19 -19.83
N LEU A 44 8.79 12.70 -18.81
CA LEU A 44 9.35 13.52 -17.72
C LEU A 44 9.83 12.68 -16.53
N LEU A 45 9.49 11.40 -16.51
CA LEU A 45 9.67 10.49 -15.38
C LEU A 45 10.72 9.42 -15.72
N ASP A 46 11.74 9.31 -14.88
CA ASP A 46 12.83 8.32 -15.00
C ASP A 46 12.91 7.53 -13.69
N GLU A 47 12.37 6.30 -13.69
CA GLU A 47 12.18 5.50 -12.47
C GLU A 47 11.50 6.29 -11.33
N PRO A 48 10.29 6.83 -11.56
CA PRO A 48 9.65 7.72 -10.59
C PRO A 48 9.22 6.97 -9.31
N GLU A 49 9.28 7.66 -8.18
CA GLU A 49 8.69 7.21 -6.91
C GLU A 49 7.52 8.12 -6.54
N LEU A 50 6.34 7.53 -6.35
CA LEU A 50 5.12 8.25 -6.00
C LEU A 50 4.61 7.78 -4.63
N HIS A 51 4.68 8.65 -3.63
CA HIS A 51 4.15 8.40 -2.30
C HIS A 51 2.79 9.06 -2.11
N PHE A 52 1.88 8.31 -1.51
CA PHE A 52 0.54 8.78 -1.17
C PHE A 52 0.31 8.65 0.33
N THR A 53 -0.03 9.77 0.96
CA THR A 53 -0.52 9.78 2.35
C THR A 53 -1.97 10.20 2.33
N PRO A 54 -2.91 9.28 2.65
CA PRO A 54 -4.31 9.64 2.79
C PRO A 54 -4.51 10.45 4.07
N GLY A 55 -5.53 11.30 4.09
CA GLY A 55 -6.02 11.85 5.36
C GLY A 55 -7.41 12.44 5.21
N LEU A 56 -8.18 12.34 6.30
CA LEU A 56 -9.58 12.76 6.38
C LEU A 56 -9.77 14.26 6.11
N ARG A 57 -8.73 15.05 6.36
CA ARG A 57 -8.70 16.50 6.20
C ARG A 57 -7.42 17.02 5.56
N HIS A 58 -6.45 16.17 5.26
CA HIS A 58 -5.21 16.57 4.61
C HIS A 58 -4.68 15.38 3.85
N GLY A 59 -4.43 15.53 2.56
CA GLY A 59 -3.80 14.49 1.75
C GLY A 59 -2.58 15.04 1.02
N THR A 60 -1.62 14.15 0.77
CA THR A 60 -0.38 14.49 0.09
C THR A 60 -0.05 13.44 -0.97
N LEU A 61 0.30 13.92 -2.16
CA LEU A 61 1.06 13.16 -3.15
C LEU A 61 2.45 13.77 -3.29
N ALA A 62 3.48 12.96 -3.05
CA ALA A 62 4.85 13.34 -3.29
C ALA A 62 5.42 12.49 -4.43
N LEU A 63 5.80 13.15 -5.52
CA LEU A 63 6.47 12.53 -6.66
C LEU A 63 7.96 12.90 -6.62
N MET A 64 8.81 11.89 -6.65
CA MET A 64 10.21 11.99 -7.02
C MET A 64 10.32 11.54 -8.48
N PRO A 65 10.38 12.46 -9.45
CA PRO A 65 10.30 12.10 -10.87
C PRO A 65 11.56 11.39 -11.38
N ARG A 66 12.69 11.49 -10.67
CA ARG A 66 13.96 10.84 -11.01
C ARG A 66 14.69 10.40 -9.74
N ARG A 67 15.16 9.14 -9.67
CA ARG A 67 15.81 8.56 -8.47
C ARG A 67 17.00 9.35 -7.90
N SER A 68 17.72 10.09 -8.73
CA SER A 68 18.96 10.79 -8.32
C SER A 68 18.82 12.31 -8.26
N ALA A 69 17.65 12.86 -8.58
CA ALA A 69 17.45 14.30 -8.59
C ALA A 69 17.03 14.76 -7.20
N LEU A 70 17.65 15.85 -6.71
CA LEU A 70 17.15 16.64 -5.59
C LEU A 70 15.91 17.45 -6.06
N LEU A 71 14.94 16.73 -6.62
CA LEU A 71 13.74 17.22 -7.27
C LEU A 71 12.55 16.45 -6.67
N ARG A 72 11.63 17.19 -6.06
CA ARG A 72 10.42 16.66 -5.45
C ARG A 72 9.25 17.52 -5.88
N ILE A 73 8.21 16.89 -6.38
CA ILE A 73 6.94 17.53 -6.73
C ILE A 73 5.93 17.13 -5.67
N VAL A 74 5.20 18.08 -5.12
CA VAL A 74 4.22 17.84 -4.08
C VAL A 74 2.88 18.43 -4.47
N LEU A 75 1.83 17.63 -4.33
CA LEU A 75 0.45 18.07 -4.36
C LEU A 75 -0.14 17.86 -2.97
N GLU A 76 -0.52 18.93 -2.29
CA GLU A 76 -1.09 18.92 -0.93
C GLU A 76 -2.48 19.53 -0.94
N TRP A 77 -3.44 18.92 -0.23
CA TRP A 77 -4.79 19.44 -0.11
C TRP A 77 -5.35 19.24 1.28
N GLU A 78 -6.26 20.11 1.71
CA GLU A 78 -6.98 19.99 2.98
C GLU A 78 -8.39 19.40 2.77
N TRP A 79 -9.19 20.00 1.88
CA TRP A 79 -10.60 19.59 1.70
C TRP A 79 -10.94 19.04 0.32
N SER A 80 -10.17 19.43 -0.70
CA SER A 80 -10.46 19.11 -2.09
C SER A 80 -9.18 19.12 -2.91
N VAL A 81 -9.06 18.12 -3.79
CA VAL A 81 -7.95 18.00 -4.74
C VAL A 81 -7.94 19.17 -5.72
N GLU A 82 -9.07 19.82 -5.97
CA GLU A 82 -9.20 20.99 -6.85
C GLU A 82 -8.59 22.24 -6.21
N ALA A 83 -8.68 22.36 -4.88
CA ALA A 83 -8.03 23.42 -4.12
C ALA A 83 -6.58 23.09 -3.69
N ALA A 84 -6.02 21.98 -4.19
CA ALA A 84 -4.69 21.54 -3.81
C ALA A 84 -3.60 22.57 -4.19
N SER A 85 -2.60 22.68 -3.33
CA SER A 85 -1.35 23.40 -3.59
C SER A 85 -0.39 22.49 -4.34
N PHE A 86 0.10 22.96 -5.49
CA PHE A 86 1.12 22.28 -6.28
C PHE A 86 2.46 23.00 -6.12
N ALA A 87 3.49 22.26 -5.75
CA ALA A 87 4.84 22.78 -5.55
C ALA A 87 5.89 21.89 -6.21
N VAL A 88 6.90 22.52 -6.82
CA VAL A 88 8.09 21.85 -7.34
C VAL A 88 9.29 22.34 -6.52
N HIS A 89 9.92 21.43 -5.80
CA HIS A 89 11.12 21.69 -5.02
C HIS A 89 12.32 21.14 -5.78
N SER A 90 13.24 22.03 -6.16
CA SER A 90 14.38 21.72 -7.02
C SER A 90 15.54 22.65 -6.69
N PHE A 91 16.77 22.19 -6.92
CA PHE A 91 17.96 23.05 -6.95
C PHE A 91 18.14 23.76 -8.29
N ASP A 92 17.64 23.16 -9.37
CA ASP A 92 17.48 23.83 -10.65
C ASP A 92 16.30 24.81 -10.55
N PRO A 93 16.45 26.11 -10.84
CA PRO A 93 15.36 27.09 -10.77
C PRO A 93 14.20 26.79 -11.72
N GLU A 94 14.45 26.14 -12.87
CA GLU A 94 13.44 25.86 -13.88
C GLU A 94 13.58 24.41 -14.41
N PRO A 95 13.31 23.39 -13.56
CA PRO A 95 13.50 21.98 -13.93
C PRO A 95 12.48 21.50 -14.98
N PHE A 96 11.41 22.28 -15.19
CA PHE A 96 10.32 22.00 -16.11
C PHE A 96 9.83 23.31 -16.74
N THR A 97 9.46 23.24 -18.01
CA THR A 97 8.71 24.30 -18.70
C THR A 97 7.32 24.47 -18.10
N ALA A 98 6.65 25.60 -18.37
CA ALA A 98 5.28 25.84 -17.90
C ALA A 98 4.30 24.73 -18.34
N ALA A 99 4.38 24.30 -19.60
CA ALA A 99 3.50 23.26 -20.14
C ALA A 99 3.74 21.89 -19.46
N GLU A 100 4.99 21.54 -19.16
CA GLU A 100 5.33 20.31 -18.44
C GLU A 100 4.83 20.35 -16.99
N ARG A 101 4.94 21.51 -16.33
CA ARG A 101 4.39 21.72 -14.98
C ARG A 101 2.88 21.56 -14.95
N ASP A 102 2.18 22.18 -15.89
CA ASP A 102 0.72 22.08 -16.00
C ASP A 102 0.28 20.62 -16.26
N ALA A 103 1.02 19.89 -17.11
CA ALA A 103 0.76 18.47 -17.36
C ALA A 103 0.99 17.60 -16.12
N LEU A 104 2.09 17.82 -15.39
CA LEU A 104 2.41 17.11 -14.15
C LEU A 104 1.37 17.39 -13.07
N GLU A 105 0.96 18.64 -12.91
CA GLU A 105 -0.07 19.04 -11.97
C GLU A 105 -1.43 18.40 -12.30
N ALA A 106 -1.85 18.48 -13.56
CA ALA A 106 -3.10 17.87 -14.02
C ALA A 106 -3.11 16.35 -13.79
N TRP A 107 -1.99 15.69 -14.10
CA TRP A 107 -1.82 14.26 -13.86
C TRP A 107 -1.85 13.91 -12.37
N LEU A 108 -1.16 14.65 -11.50
CA LEU A 108 -1.17 14.43 -10.05
C LEU A 108 -2.57 14.63 -9.47
N ARG A 109 -3.31 15.68 -9.88
CA ARG A 109 -4.69 15.91 -9.45
C ARG A 109 -5.62 14.78 -9.91
N ALA A 110 -5.48 14.32 -11.15
CA ALA A 110 -6.24 13.17 -11.64
C ALA A 110 -5.90 11.88 -10.86
N THR A 111 -4.64 11.71 -10.48
CA THR A 111 -4.16 10.57 -9.68
C THR A 111 -4.68 10.63 -8.25
N ALA A 112 -4.67 11.79 -7.59
CA ALA A 112 -5.26 11.96 -6.27
C ALA A 112 -6.75 11.63 -6.25
N ARG A 113 -7.52 12.08 -7.26
CA ARG A 113 -8.94 11.72 -7.41
C ARG A 113 -9.15 10.21 -7.54
N ARG A 114 -8.34 9.55 -8.38
CA ARG A 114 -8.38 8.07 -8.52
C ARG A 114 -8.06 7.40 -7.19
N LEU A 115 -7.01 7.81 -6.50
CA LEU A 115 -6.61 7.23 -5.22
C LEU A 115 -7.70 7.35 -4.16
N HIS A 116 -8.34 8.51 -4.06
CA HIS A 116 -9.45 8.71 -3.12
C HIS A 116 -10.66 7.82 -3.47
N LEU A 117 -11.02 7.74 -4.75
CA LEU A 117 -12.13 6.90 -5.21
C LEU A 117 -11.87 5.40 -4.99
N PHE A 118 -10.61 4.98 -5.05
CA PHE A 118 -10.20 3.57 -4.89
C PHE A 118 -9.55 3.26 -3.53
N GLU A 119 -9.62 4.15 -2.53
CA GLU A 119 -8.99 3.96 -1.23
C GLU A 119 -9.46 2.66 -0.54
N GLY A 120 -10.75 2.37 -0.59
CA GLY A 120 -11.29 1.12 -0.05
C GLY A 120 -10.84 -0.12 -0.83
N ALA A 121 -10.62 -0.01 -2.15
CA ALA A 121 -10.09 -1.10 -2.96
C ALA A 121 -8.59 -1.35 -2.69
N LEU A 122 -7.82 -0.27 -2.53
CA LEU A 122 -6.43 -0.30 -2.07
C LEU A 122 -6.33 -1.01 -0.72
N GLY A 123 -7.12 -0.59 0.28
CA GLY A 123 -7.11 -1.21 1.60
C GLY A 123 -7.40 -2.70 1.58
N ARG A 124 -8.43 -3.14 0.82
CA ARG A 124 -8.75 -4.56 0.65
C ARG A 124 -7.65 -5.34 -0.08
N ALA A 125 -7.05 -4.76 -1.12
CA ALA A 125 -5.98 -5.40 -1.87
C ALA A 125 -4.74 -5.62 -0.99
N VAL A 126 -4.35 -4.61 -0.22
CA VAL A 126 -3.22 -4.68 0.72
C VAL A 126 -3.50 -5.69 1.83
N ALA A 127 -4.69 -5.66 2.44
CA ALA A 127 -5.10 -6.65 3.44
C ALA A 127 -5.09 -8.09 2.90
N ARG A 128 -5.38 -8.26 1.60
CA ARG A 128 -5.32 -9.58 0.95
C ARG A 128 -3.88 -10.07 0.78
N VAL A 129 -2.97 -9.20 0.33
CA VAL A 129 -1.54 -9.53 0.23
C VAL A 129 -1.02 -9.96 1.60
N ASP A 130 -1.31 -9.17 2.62
CA ASP A 130 -0.96 -9.46 4.00
C ASP A 130 -1.50 -10.84 4.45
N HIS A 131 -2.80 -11.08 4.25
CA HIS A 131 -3.44 -12.34 4.58
C HIS A 131 -2.79 -13.56 3.93
N ASP A 132 -2.48 -13.47 2.63
CA ASP A 132 -1.91 -14.57 1.85
C ASP A 132 -0.45 -14.83 2.24
N VAL A 133 0.38 -13.79 2.33
CA VAL A 133 1.83 -13.93 2.55
C VAL A 133 2.14 -14.38 3.98
N VAL A 134 1.41 -13.87 4.98
CA VAL A 134 1.57 -14.28 6.39
C VAL A 134 1.20 -15.76 6.59
N ARG A 135 0.38 -16.33 5.69
CA ARG A 135 0.06 -17.78 5.66
C ARG A 135 1.00 -18.58 4.78
N GLY A 136 2.11 -17.99 4.33
CA GLY A 136 3.11 -18.65 3.48
C GLY A 136 2.71 -18.78 2.01
N THR A 137 1.72 -18.03 1.54
CA THR A 137 1.34 -18.03 0.11
C THR A 137 2.06 -16.88 -0.63
N ASP A 138 3.01 -17.23 -1.49
CA ASP A 138 3.82 -16.25 -2.24
C ASP A 138 3.13 -15.72 -3.52
N THR A 139 1.89 -16.13 -3.77
CA THR A 139 1.08 -15.63 -4.88
C THR A 139 -0.26 -15.10 -4.37
N SER A 140 -0.43 -13.79 -4.38
CA SER A 140 -1.69 -13.15 -3.97
C SER A 140 -2.50 -12.71 -5.18
N SER A 141 -3.81 -12.98 -5.15
CA SER A 141 -4.74 -12.61 -6.21
C SER A 141 -6.02 -12.03 -5.62
N PRO A 142 -6.71 -11.13 -6.34
CA PRO A 142 -7.99 -10.59 -5.93
C PRO A 142 -9.03 -11.71 -5.75
N GLU A 143 -9.99 -11.52 -4.85
CA GLU A 143 -11.06 -12.51 -4.66
C GLU A 143 -11.80 -12.82 -5.97
N SER A 144 -12.10 -14.10 -6.19
CA SER A 144 -12.77 -14.62 -7.39
C SER A 144 -14.11 -13.95 -7.67
N SER A 145 -14.79 -13.42 -6.64
CA SER A 145 -16.04 -12.67 -6.74
C SER A 145 -15.86 -11.32 -7.45
N LEU A 146 -14.78 -10.60 -7.15
CA LEU A 146 -14.43 -9.32 -7.77
C LEU A 146 -13.85 -9.51 -9.18
N ALA A 147 -13.02 -10.54 -9.37
CA ALA A 147 -12.52 -10.92 -10.70
C ALA A 147 -13.63 -11.45 -11.63
N GLY A 148 -14.62 -12.16 -11.05
CA GLY A 148 -15.81 -12.64 -11.74
C GLY A 148 -16.76 -11.51 -12.15
N ALA A 149 -16.97 -10.51 -11.27
CA ALA A 149 -17.74 -9.31 -11.60
C ALA A 149 -17.09 -8.50 -12.75
N ALA A 150 -15.76 -8.35 -12.74
CA ALA A 150 -15.03 -7.72 -13.84
C ALA A 150 -15.12 -8.50 -15.15
N SER A 151 -15.07 -9.83 -15.09
CA SER A 151 -15.21 -10.70 -16.25
C SER A 151 -16.64 -10.71 -16.82
N ALA A 152 -17.65 -10.66 -15.95
CA ALA A 152 -19.06 -10.56 -16.31
C ALA A 152 -19.42 -9.20 -16.94
N ALA A 153 -18.78 -8.11 -16.48
CA ALA A 153 -18.91 -6.79 -17.11
C ALA A 153 -18.39 -6.81 -18.55
N ARG A 154 -17.20 -7.40 -18.80
CA ARG A 154 -16.63 -7.54 -20.16
C ARG A 154 -17.50 -8.39 -21.09
N ALA A 155 -18.17 -9.43 -20.58
CA ALA A 155 -19.08 -10.28 -21.37
C ALA A 155 -20.39 -9.55 -21.72
N SER A 156 -20.84 -8.65 -20.85
CA SER A 156 -22.04 -7.83 -21.06
C SER A 156 -21.80 -6.75 -22.11
N ASP A 157 -20.65 -6.08 -22.09
CA ASP A 157 -20.31 -5.03 -23.06
C ASP A 157 -20.08 -5.58 -24.47
N SER A 158 -19.51 -6.78 -24.58
CA SER A 158 -19.36 -7.47 -25.87
C SER A 158 -20.70 -7.94 -26.46
N SER A 159 -21.71 -8.16 -25.63
CA SER A 159 -23.09 -8.47 -26.07
C SER A 159 -23.89 -7.21 -26.45
N ALA A 160 -23.63 -6.08 -25.77
CA ALA A 160 -24.26 -4.79 -26.10
C ALA A 160 -23.74 -4.21 -27.44
N ASN A 161 -22.45 -4.38 -27.74
CA ASN A 161 -21.85 -3.93 -29.01
C ASN A 161 -22.22 -4.83 -30.21
N ALA A 162 -22.75 -6.04 -29.98
CA ALA A 162 -23.24 -6.91 -31.04
C ALA A 162 -24.66 -6.54 -31.54
N SER A 163 -25.32 -5.56 -30.91
CA SER A 163 -26.71 -5.17 -31.20
C SER A 163 -26.81 -3.73 -31.72
N GLY A 164 -25.92 -3.34 -32.64
CA GLY A 164 -25.91 -2.00 -33.24
C GLY A 164 -26.80 -1.87 -34.48
N THR A 165 -28.08 -1.54 -34.30
CA THR A 165 -28.88 -0.88 -35.36
C THR A 165 -29.36 0.49 -34.87
N GLY A 166 -28.55 1.50 -35.23
CA GLY A 166 -28.83 2.92 -35.50
C GLY A 166 -29.92 3.68 -34.75
N ARG A 167 -29.53 4.83 -34.15
CA ARG A 167 -30.23 6.12 -34.37
C ARG A 167 -29.44 7.36 -33.93
N ALA A 168 -29.23 8.24 -34.93
CA ALA A 168 -29.11 9.71 -34.95
C ALA A 168 -28.43 10.48 -33.80
N ALA A 169 -27.31 11.12 -34.17
CA ALA A 169 -26.69 12.23 -33.47
C ALA A 169 -27.56 13.50 -33.53
N SER A 170 -27.57 14.26 -32.43
CA SER A 170 -27.98 15.67 -32.39
C SER A 170 -26.77 16.50 -31.98
N ASP A 171 -26.36 17.39 -32.88
CA ASP A 171 -25.30 18.39 -32.71
C ASP A 171 -25.77 19.48 -31.74
N ASP A 172 -25.04 19.67 -30.64
CA ASP A 172 -25.12 20.88 -29.81
C ASP A 172 -23.68 21.34 -29.47
N PRO A 173 -23.24 22.57 -29.79
CA PRO A 173 -21.81 22.88 -29.83
C PRO A 173 -21.20 23.29 -28.47
N TRP A 174 -21.99 23.55 -27.43
CA TRP A 174 -21.53 24.16 -26.17
C TRP A 174 -21.90 23.31 -24.95
N SER A 175 -21.18 22.20 -24.76
CA SER A 175 -21.27 21.40 -23.54
C SER A 175 -19.86 21.13 -22.99
N ASP A 176 -19.43 21.98 -22.05
CA ASP A 176 -18.25 21.75 -21.20
C ASP A 176 -18.48 20.62 -20.18
N ASP A 177 -19.67 20.01 -20.16
CA ASP A 177 -20.04 18.87 -19.32
C ASP A 177 -19.45 17.52 -19.79
N ALA A 178 -18.86 17.45 -20.99
CA ALA A 178 -18.37 16.19 -21.55
C ALA A 178 -17.08 15.65 -20.88
N ARG A 179 -16.31 16.49 -20.16
CA ARG A 179 -15.08 16.05 -19.47
C ARG A 179 -15.28 15.67 -18.00
N THR A 180 -16.36 16.15 -17.37
CA THR A 180 -16.71 15.84 -15.98
C THR A 180 -17.69 14.67 -15.88
N ALA A 181 -18.51 14.41 -16.91
CA ALA A 181 -19.40 13.26 -16.98
C ALA A 181 -18.68 11.90 -17.13
N ASP A 182 -17.43 11.90 -17.59
CA ASP A 182 -16.65 10.68 -17.89
C ASP A 182 -16.11 9.98 -16.62
N LEU A 183 -16.05 10.69 -15.49
CA LEU A 183 -15.63 10.12 -14.20
C LEU A 183 -16.81 9.66 -13.32
N ALA A 184 -17.98 10.27 -13.49
CA ALA A 184 -19.17 9.99 -12.67
C ALA A 184 -20.08 8.89 -13.26
N THR A 185 -19.90 8.56 -14.55
CA THR A 185 -20.71 7.55 -15.27
C THR A 185 -19.99 6.20 -15.40
N ALA A 186 -18.86 6.02 -14.73
CA ALA A 186 -18.20 4.73 -14.61
C ALA A 186 -19.00 3.82 -13.64
N GLY A 187 -20.12 3.27 -14.12
CA GLY A 187 -20.60 1.96 -13.65
C GLY A 187 -19.43 0.96 -13.68
N PRO A 188 -19.47 -0.13 -12.87
CA PRO A 188 -18.28 -0.83 -12.36
C PRO A 188 -17.15 -0.81 -13.37
N ALA A 189 -16.24 0.17 -13.21
CA ALA A 189 -15.33 0.57 -14.27
C ALA A 189 -14.64 -0.66 -14.83
N ALA A 190 -14.57 -0.82 -16.15
CA ALA A 190 -13.83 -1.91 -16.76
C ALA A 190 -12.45 -1.98 -16.08
N THR A 191 -12.23 -3.01 -15.25
CA THR A 191 -10.97 -3.17 -14.53
C THR A 191 -10.05 -4.03 -15.38
N THR A 192 -8.75 -3.89 -15.17
CA THR A 192 -7.72 -4.75 -15.73
C THR A 192 -6.85 -5.29 -14.61
N MET A 193 -6.31 -6.48 -14.83
CA MET A 193 -5.40 -7.12 -13.89
C MET A 193 -3.98 -6.65 -14.19
N ARG A 194 -3.27 -6.22 -13.15
CA ARG A 194 -1.86 -5.82 -13.23
C ARG A 194 -1.09 -6.55 -12.13
N SER A 195 0.12 -6.98 -12.43
CA SER A 195 0.96 -7.69 -11.48
C SER A 195 2.09 -6.81 -10.97
N ALA A 196 2.45 -6.99 -9.71
CA ALA A 196 3.68 -6.49 -9.10
C ALA A 196 4.45 -7.68 -8.51
N THR A 197 5.79 -7.57 -8.47
CA THR A 197 6.64 -8.51 -7.75
C THR A 197 7.21 -7.77 -6.56
N LEU A 198 6.89 -8.25 -5.37
CA LEU A 198 7.32 -7.66 -4.10
C LEU A 198 8.35 -8.57 -3.44
N GLY A 199 9.26 -7.97 -2.71
CA GLY A 199 10.25 -8.67 -1.90
C GLY A 199 9.86 -8.69 -0.43
N THR A 200 10.12 -9.78 0.28
CA THR A 200 9.97 -9.79 1.73
C THR A 200 10.92 -10.78 2.40
N ARG A 201 11.15 -10.59 3.70
CA ARG A 201 11.82 -11.55 4.58
C ARG A 201 10.89 -12.11 5.65
N LEU A 202 9.58 -11.98 5.45
CA LEU A 202 8.60 -12.65 6.30
C LEU A 202 8.82 -14.17 6.21
N ALA A 203 8.86 -14.86 7.34
CA ALA A 203 8.93 -16.31 7.40
C ALA A 203 7.57 -16.94 7.05
N SER A 204 7.59 -18.12 6.45
CA SER A 204 6.36 -18.90 6.32
C SER A 204 6.10 -19.57 7.65
N PRO A 205 4.83 -19.74 8.06
CA PRO A 205 4.52 -20.52 9.24
C PRO A 205 5.13 -21.93 9.11
N ALA A 206 5.76 -22.42 10.18
CA ALA A 206 6.26 -23.79 10.19
C ALA A 206 5.09 -24.78 10.11
N ASP A 207 5.32 -25.93 9.46
CA ASP A 207 4.31 -26.99 9.37
C ASP A 207 3.90 -27.46 10.77
N GLY A 208 2.61 -27.29 11.10
CA GLY A 208 2.07 -27.67 12.40
C GLY A 208 2.40 -26.71 13.55
N ALA A 209 2.84 -25.48 13.26
CA ALA A 209 2.99 -24.45 14.28
C ALA A 209 1.70 -24.27 15.09
N ALA A 210 1.82 -24.22 16.42
CA ALA A 210 0.69 -24.00 17.32
C ALA A 210 0.02 -22.63 17.07
N HIS A 211 0.86 -21.62 16.80
CA HIS A 211 0.46 -20.25 16.49
C HIS A 211 0.99 -19.85 15.10
N PRO A 212 0.31 -20.23 14.02
CA PRO A 212 0.82 -20.02 12.66
C PRO A 212 0.80 -18.54 12.25
N VAL A 213 -0.09 -17.74 12.84
CA VAL A 213 -0.20 -16.31 12.58
C VAL A 213 -0.41 -15.59 13.90
N VAL A 214 0.51 -14.68 14.22
CA VAL A 214 0.44 -13.83 15.42
C VAL A 214 0.33 -12.38 14.99
N ASP A 215 -0.73 -11.72 15.46
CA ASP A 215 -0.96 -10.29 15.30
C ASP A 215 -0.32 -9.55 16.48
N VAL A 216 0.33 -8.42 16.21
CA VAL A 216 0.81 -7.49 17.24
C VAL A 216 -0.13 -6.29 17.26
N THR A 217 -0.82 -6.12 18.37
CA THR A 217 -1.74 -4.99 18.58
C THR A 217 -1.00 -3.89 19.33
N LEU A 218 -0.96 -2.70 18.74
CA LEU A 218 -0.41 -1.52 19.40
C LEU A 218 -1.29 -1.13 20.61
N PRO A 219 -0.69 -0.63 21.69
CA PRO A 219 -1.43 -0.17 22.85
C PRO A 219 -2.43 0.94 22.50
N ASP A 220 -3.46 1.09 23.34
CA ASP A 220 -4.37 2.23 23.28
C ASP A 220 -3.54 3.53 23.35
N PRO A 221 -3.70 4.51 22.45
CA PRO A 221 -2.91 5.74 22.46
C PRO A 221 -3.03 6.57 23.76
N SER A 222 -3.99 6.26 24.63
CA SER A 222 -4.14 6.85 25.97
C SER A 222 -3.28 6.20 27.06
N ASP A 223 -2.68 5.04 26.80
CA ASP A 223 -1.71 4.36 27.65
C ASP A 223 -0.54 3.91 26.75
N PRO A 224 0.68 4.45 26.88
CA PRO A 224 1.84 4.00 26.09
C PRO A 224 2.29 2.57 26.45
N GLY A 225 1.37 1.79 27.02
CA GLY A 225 1.49 0.46 27.56
C GLY A 225 1.79 -0.59 26.51
N TRP A 226 1.64 -1.82 26.91
CA TRP A 226 2.22 -2.96 26.22
C TRP A 226 1.63 -3.16 24.83
N GLU A 227 2.48 -3.44 23.85
CA GLU A 227 2.07 -4.15 22.65
C GLU A 227 1.66 -5.56 23.03
N VAL A 228 0.60 -6.07 22.41
CA VAL A 228 0.02 -7.37 22.75
C VAL A 228 0.17 -8.32 21.57
N PHE A 229 0.74 -9.50 21.81
CA PHE A 229 0.79 -10.59 20.84
C PHE A 229 -0.47 -11.42 20.96
N VAL A 230 -1.18 -11.59 19.86
CA VAL A 230 -2.47 -12.29 19.81
C VAL A 230 -2.45 -13.33 18.69
N ASP A 231 -2.84 -14.56 19.01
CA ASP A 231 -3.06 -15.57 17.97
C ASP A 231 -4.22 -15.15 17.07
N ALA A 232 -3.98 -15.04 15.76
CA ALA A 232 -4.97 -14.51 14.82
C ALA A 232 -6.19 -15.44 14.61
N THR A 233 -6.09 -16.72 15.01
CA THR A 233 -7.15 -17.72 14.86
C THR A 233 -7.98 -17.86 16.12
N SER A 234 -7.33 -18.04 17.28
CA SER A 234 -7.99 -18.25 18.56
C SER A 234 -8.31 -16.94 19.29
N HIS A 235 -7.69 -15.82 18.87
CA HIS A 235 -7.72 -14.54 19.57
C HIS A 235 -7.17 -14.60 21.00
N GLN A 236 -6.39 -15.63 21.32
CA GLN A 236 -5.72 -15.76 22.62
C GLN A 236 -4.53 -14.81 22.70
N THR A 237 -4.39 -14.14 23.84
CA THR A 237 -3.21 -13.33 24.14
C THR A 237 -2.03 -14.25 24.48
N LEU A 238 -0.93 -14.11 23.74
CA LEU A 238 0.26 -14.93 23.90
C LEU A 238 1.34 -14.27 24.76
N GLY A 239 1.35 -12.93 24.77
CA GLY A 239 2.31 -12.17 25.56
C GLY A 239 2.28 -10.69 25.26
N TYR A 240 3.29 -10.01 25.77
CA TYR A 240 3.37 -8.56 25.80
C TYR A 240 4.78 -8.08 25.49
N ARG A 241 4.90 -6.96 24.78
CA ARG A 241 6.15 -6.21 24.60
C ARG A 241 6.01 -4.78 25.09
N ARG A 242 7.05 -4.27 25.75
CA ARG A 242 7.14 -2.86 26.12
C ARG A 242 8.51 -2.29 25.78
N THR A 243 8.51 -1.10 25.20
CA THR A 243 9.72 -0.29 25.06
C THR A 243 10.07 0.34 26.40
N LEU A 244 11.30 0.12 26.87
CA LEU A 244 11.84 0.74 28.07
C LEU A 244 12.60 2.01 27.66
N ASP A 245 12.17 3.15 28.19
CA ASP A 245 12.77 4.45 27.93
C ASP A 245 13.24 5.15 29.22
N ASP A 246 14.26 6.01 29.07
CA ASP A 246 14.71 6.95 30.09
C ASP A 246 14.80 8.34 29.47
N GLY A 247 14.12 9.32 30.07
CA GLY A 247 14.04 10.68 29.54
C GLY A 247 13.50 10.77 28.11
N GLY A 248 12.61 9.85 27.69
CA GLY A 248 12.08 9.78 26.33
C GLY A 248 13.01 9.13 25.31
N SER A 249 14.15 8.58 25.74
CA SER A 249 15.06 7.81 24.91
C SER A 249 14.93 6.33 25.23
N ALA A 250 14.43 5.54 24.28
CA ALA A 250 14.34 4.09 24.41
C ALA A 250 15.74 3.46 24.54
N TYR A 251 15.96 2.61 25.56
CA TYR A 251 17.23 1.93 25.85
C TYR A 251 17.15 0.40 25.83
N ALA A 252 15.96 -0.19 26.00
CA ALA A 252 15.77 -1.65 26.00
C ALA A 252 14.32 -2.04 25.64
N PHE A 253 14.08 -3.34 25.45
CA PHE A 253 12.75 -3.92 25.25
C PHE A 253 12.50 -5.03 26.27
N SER A 254 11.29 -5.09 26.80
CA SER A 254 10.85 -6.14 27.72
C SER A 254 9.77 -6.99 27.06
N TYR A 255 9.95 -8.30 27.09
CA TYR A 255 9.03 -9.31 26.59
C TYR A 255 8.52 -10.16 27.75
N LEU A 256 7.21 -10.34 27.82
CA LEU A 256 6.54 -11.06 28.90
C LEU A 256 5.51 -12.04 28.31
N VAL A 257 5.67 -13.33 28.58
CA VAL A 257 4.67 -14.34 28.17
C VAL A 257 3.43 -14.22 29.06
N ALA A 258 2.24 -14.41 28.47
CA ALA A 258 0.99 -14.41 29.21
C ALA A 258 0.92 -15.58 30.22
N ASP A 259 0.28 -15.37 31.37
CA ASP A 259 0.29 -16.33 32.48
C ASP A 259 -0.42 -17.67 32.16
N ASP A 260 -1.33 -17.68 31.19
CA ASP A 260 -2.15 -18.82 30.79
C ASP A 260 -1.62 -19.57 29.55
N VAL A 261 -0.39 -19.28 29.14
CA VAL A 261 0.25 -19.84 27.95
C VAL A 261 1.53 -20.58 28.33
N ASP A 262 1.56 -21.89 28.08
CA ASP A 262 2.65 -22.78 28.49
C ASP A 262 3.59 -23.19 27.33
N ASP A 263 3.17 -22.97 26.09
CA ASP A 263 3.86 -23.38 24.85
C ASP A 263 4.57 -22.23 24.12
N VAL A 264 4.64 -21.05 24.75
CA VAL A 264 5.29 -19.85 24.22
C VAL A 264 6.45 -19.43 25.13
N THR A 265 7.56 -19.06 24.50
CA THR A 265 8.75 -18.52 25.18
C THR A 265 8.96 -17.04 24.85
N PRO A 266 9.74 -16.30 25.66
CA PRO A 266 10.09 -14.93 25.31
C PRO A 266 10.82 -14.80 23.96
N ASP A 267 11.59 -15.81 23.55
CA ASP A 267 12.26 -15.83 22.25
C ASP A 267 11.29 -15.90 21.07
N ASP A 268 10.15 -16.59 21.24
CA ASP A 268 9.08 -16.63 20.24
C ASP A 268 8.43 -15.24 20.06
N LEU A 269 8.23 -14.51 21.17
CA LEU A 269 7.70 -13.14 21.13
C LEU A 269 8.64 -12.18 20.40
N VAL A 270 9.96 -12.35 20.57
CA VAL A 270 10.98 -11.58 19.83
C VAL A 270 10.87 -11.86 18.34
N GLU A 271 10.81 -13.15 17.96
CA GLU A 271 10.67 -13.53 16.55
C GLU A 271 9.38 -13.00 15.93
N TRP A 272 8.24 -13.13 16.61
CA TRP A 272 6.97 -12.59 16.10
C TRP A 272 6.96 -11.07 15.97
N HIS A 273 7.68 -10.36 16.84
CA HIS A 273 7.86 -8.92 16.70
C HIS A 273 8.68 -8.56 15.46
N ASP A 274 9.77 -9.29 15.18
CA ASP A 274 10.54 -9.11 13.94
C ASP A 274 9.68 -9.38 12.70
N GLN A 275 8.88 -10.45 12.72
CA GLN A 275 7.93 -10.75 11.65
C GLN A 275 6.88 -9.65 11.49
N HIS A 276 6.40 -9.05 12.59
CA HIS A 276 5.48 -7.92 12.55
C HIS A 276 6.07 -6.71 11.82
N ILE A 277 7.34 -6.36 12.07
CA ILE A 277 8.01 -5.28 11.35
C ILE A 277 8.13 -5.61 9.85
N GLN A 278 8.54 -6.83 9.50
CA GLN A 278 8.62 -7.27 8.10
C GLN A 278 7.25 -7.24 7.40
N ARG A 279 6.19 -7.60 8.13
CA ARG A 279 4.80 -7.53 7.67
C ARG A 279 4.37 -6.08 7.40
N GLN A 280 4.71 -5.14 8.28
CA GLN A 280 4.43 -3.71 8.06
C GLN A 280 5.13 -3.18 6.80
N LEU A 281 6.40 -3.56 6.58
CA LEU A 281 7.14 -3.19 5.36
C LEU A 281 6.50 -3.77 4.11
N LEU A 282 6.12 -5.05 4.11
CA LEU A 282 5.41 -5.69 3.00
C LEU A 282 4.08 -4.97 2.68
N VAL A 283 3.33 -4.60 3.71
CA VAL A 283 2.07 -3.86 3.58
C VAL A 283 2.29 -2.49 2.96
N GLU A 284 3.38 -1.79 3.30
CA GLU A 284 3.78 -0.54 2.65
C GLU A 284 4.18 -0.77 1.18
N ASP A 285 5.01 -1.76 0.89
CA ASP A 285 5.41 -2.10 -0.48
C ASP A 285 4.19 -2.43 -1.37
N ALA A 286 3.23 -3.21 -0.85
CA ALA A 286 1.99 -3.52 -1.55
C ALA A 286 1.14 -2.27 -1.81
N ARG A 287 1.07 -1.36 -0.83
CA ARG A 287 0.38 -0.07 -0.98
C ARG A 287 1.05 0.79 -2.04
N GLN A 288 2.37 0.94 -1.98
CA GLN A 288 3.16 1.70 -2.96
C GLN A 288 2.99 1.15 -4.37
N ALA A 289 3.06 -0.17 -4.55
CA ALA A 289 2.84 -0.81 -5.84
C ALA A 289 1.44 -0.51 -6.40
N TYR A 290 0.40 -0.59 -5.57
CA TYR A 290 -0.97 -0.27 -6.00
C TYR A 290 -1.12 1.22 -6.35
N VAL A 291 -0.52 2.12 -5.58
CA VAL A 291 -0.50 3.57 -5.84
C VAL A 291 0.11 3.87 -7.22
N HIS A 292 1.25 3.26 -7.53
CA HIS A 292 1.91 3.41 -8.83
C HIS A 292 1.03 2.89 -9.97
N LEU A 293 0.45 1.70 -9.80
CA LEU A 293 -0.44 1.12 -10.81
C LEU A 293 -1.68 1.98 -11.05
N LEU A 294 -2.27 2.55 -9.99
CA LEU A 294 -3.36 3.50 -10.13
C LEU A 294 -2.95 4.76 -10.87
N ALA A 295 -1.73 5.25 -10.65
CA ALA A 295 -1.13 6.41 -11.30
C ALA A 295 -0.75 6.18 -12.78
N GLY A 296 -0.80 4.93 -13.25
CA GLY A 296 -0.34 4.54 -14.58
C GLY A 296 1.17 4.41 -14.71
N LEU A 297 1.84 4.20 -13.57
CA LEU A 297 3.26 3.93 -13.48
C LEU A 297 3.51 2.43 -13.38
N GLU A 298 4.74 2.03 -13.66
CA GLU A 298 5.23 0.70 -13.29
C GLU A 298 5.36 0.63 -11.77
N PRO A 299 5.06 -0.53 -11.15
CA PRO A 299 5.30 -0.71 -9.73
C PRO A 299 6.80 -0.57 -9.43
N PRO A 300 7.18 0.06 -8.31
CA PRO A 300 8.58 0.19 -7.94
C PRO A 300 9.19 -1.20 -7.75
N VAL A 301 10.47 -1.33 -8.10
CA VAL A 301 11.24 -2.53 -7.73
C VAL A 301 11.35 -2.55 -6.22
N SER A 302 10.90 -3.62 -5.56
CA SER A 302 11.07 -3.76 -4.10
C SER A 302 12.53 -3.56 -3.74
N VAL A 303 12.78 -2.63 -2.82
CA VAL A 303 14.12 -2.33 -2.33
C VAL A 303 14.56 -3.51 -1.47
N GLN A 304 15.65 -4.17 -1.86
CA GLN A 304 16.34 -5.05 -0.92
C GLN A 304 16.91 -4.15 0.17
N TYR A 305 16.32 -4.18 1.36
CA TYR A 305 16.98 -3.70 2.56
C TYR A 305 18.09 -4.69 2.91
N THR A 306 19.20 -4.63 2.17
CA THR A 306 20.45 -5.25 2.58
C THR A 306 20.98 -4.43 3.75
N VAL A 307 21.04 -5.06 4.93
CA VAL A 307 21.84 -4.57 6.05
C VAL A 307 23.29 -4.92 5.77
#